data_AF-A0A820H029-F1
#
_entry.id   AF-A0A820H029-F1
#
_cell.length_a   1.000
_cell.length_b   1.000
_cell.length_c   1.000
_cell.angle_alpha   90.00
_cell.angle_beta   90.00
_cell.angle_gamma   90.00
#
_symmetry.space_group_name_H-M   'P 1'
#
loop_
_entity.id
_entity.type
_entity.pdbx_description
1 polymer ?
#
loop_
_entity_poly.entity_id
_entity_poly.type
_entity_poly.pdbx_seq_one_letter_code
_entity_poly.pdbx_strand_id
1 'polypeptide(L)' 'LNFNLAFIVIINASMIAVDGVLMQNDDDDERPIAYESCQLNDLESRYPVHK' A
#
# COMPACT_ATOMS: atom_id res chain seq x y z
N LEU A 1 -5.92 16.77 3.86
CA LEU A 1 -5.94 16.08 2.55
C LEU A 1 -6.17 17.12 1.48
N ASN A 2 -5.29 17.18 0.49
CA ASN A 2 -5.40 18.09 -0.63
C ASN A 2 -5.72 17.28 -1.90
N PHE A 3 -6.97 17.27 -2.34
CA PHE A 3 -7.39 16.44 -3.48
C PHE A 3 -6.84 16.91 -4.84
N ASN A 4 -6.13 18.04 -4.89
CA ASN A 4 -5.42 18.51 -6.09
C ASN A 4 -3.98 17.97 -6.19
N LEU A 5 -3.48 17.32 -5.14
CA LEU A 5 -2.15 16.70 -5.13
C LEU A 5 -2.26 15.20 -5.39
N ALA A 6 -1.19 14.63 -5.96
CA ALA A 6 -1.12 13.20 -6.22
C ALA A 6 -1.19 12.41 -4.91
N PHE A 7 -1.90 11.30 -4.96
CA PHE A 7 -1.86 10.27 -3.93
C PHE A 7 -0.86 9.20 -4.34
N ILE A 8 -0.01 8.78 -3.40
CA ILE A 8 0.99 7.73 -3.58
C ILE A 8 0.58 6.57 -2.68
N VAL A 9 0.61 5.36 -3.21
CA VAL A 9 0.40 4.15 -2.41
C VAL A 9 1.67 3.32 -2.48
N ILE A 10 2.30 3.10 -1.32
CA ILE A 10 3.40 2.15 -1.19
C ILE A 10 2.83 0.86 -0.62
N ILE A 11 3.11 -0.25 -1.31
CA ILE A 11 2.61 -1.58 -0.95
C ILE A 11 3.79 -2.47 -0.60
N ASN A 12 3.65 -3.24 0.47
CA ASN A 12 4.49 -4.39 0.76
C ASN A 12 3.63 -5.65 0.72
N ALA A 13 4.06 -6.67 -0.01
CA ALA A 13 3.31 -7.91 -0.14
C ALA A 13 4.16 -9.10 0.31
N SER A 14 3.53 -10.02 1.03
CA SER A 14 4.09 -11.29 1.45
C SER A 14 3.20 -12.45 1.00
N MET A 15 3.59 -13.68 1.30
CA MET A 15 2.75 -14.86 1.06
C MET A 15 1.53 -14.94 2.00
N ILE A 16 1.43 -14.07 3.01
CA ILE A 16 0.41 -14.16 4.07
C ILE A 16 -0.51 -12.93 4.05
N ALA A 17 0.02 -11.75 3.75
CA ALA A 17 -0.71 -10.50 3.81
C ALA A 17 -0.13 -9.47 2.82
N VAL A 18 -0.96 -8.48 2.50
CA VAL A 18 -0.58 -7.27 1.77
C VAL A 18 -0.83 -6.08 2.69
N ASP A 19 0.20 -5.25 2.82
CA ASP A 19 0.19 -4.03 3.61
C ASP A 19 0.38 -2.83 2.68
N GLY A 20 -0.28 -1.72 2.98
CA GLY A 20 -0.17 -0.49 2.21
C GLY A 20 -0.18 0.75 3.08
N VAL A 21 0.57 1.76 2.66
CA VAL A 21 0.45 3.12 3.19
C VAL A 21 0.04 4.06 2.07
N LEU A 22 -1.03 4.81 2.31
CA LEU A 22 -1.47 5.92 1.47
C LEU A 22 -0.73 7.16 1.94
N MET A 23 -0.09 7.87 1.01
CA MET A 23 0.67 9.08 1.28
C MET A 23 0.30 10.18 0.29
N GLN A 24 0.66 11.40 0.63
CA GLN A 24 0.52 12.56 -0.24
C GLN A 24 1.72 13.48 -0.05
N ASN A 25 2.28 13.98 -1.14
CA ASN A 25 3.36 14.96 -1.08
C ASN A 25 2.78 16.27 -0.56
N ASP A 26 3.39 16.81 0.49
CA ASP A 26 3.02 18.09 1.08
C ASP A 26 4.31 18.85 1.37
N ASP A 27 4.56 19.90 0.57
CA ASP A 27 5.74 20.78 0.68
C ASP A 27 7.08 20.01 0.83
N ASP A 28 7.45 19.24 -0.20
CA ASP A 28 8.70 18.45 -0.33
C ASP A 28 8.84 17.22 0.58
N ASP A 29 7.87 16.93 1.47
CA ASP A 29 7.85 15.71 2.27
C ASP A 29 6.67 14.79 1.94
N GLU A 30 6.93 13.48 1.85
CA GLU A 30 5.90 12.44 1.74
C GLU A 30 5.24 12.22 3.10
N ARG A 31 3.96 12.62 3.23
CA ARG A 31 3.20 12.48 4.48
C ARG A 31 2.25 11.28 4.42
N PRO A 32 2.32 10.33 5.37
CA PRO A 32 1.36 9.23 5.45
C PRO A 32 -0.02 9.74 5.89
N ILE A 33 -1.05 9.27 5.20
CA ILE A 33 -2.47 9.58 5.40
C ILE A 33 -3.18 8.43 6.12
N ALA A 34 -2.96 7.20 5.65
CA ALA A 34 -3.64 6.01 6.14
C ALA A 34 -2.77 4.77 5.96
N TYR A 35 -2.93 3.82 6.88
CA TYR A 35 -2.31 2.50 6.82
C TYR A 35 -3.43 1.48 6.69
N GLU A 36 -3.26 0.54 5.78
CA GLU A 36 -4.19 -0.56 5.58
C GLU A 36 -3.44 -1.88 5.43
N SER A 37 -4.06 -2.95 5.92
CA SER A 37 -3.50 -4.31 5.86
C SER A 37 -4.61 -5.31 5.62
N CYS A 38 -4.37 -6.27 4.73
CA CYS A 38 -5.31 -7.33 4.43
C CYS A 38 -4.60 -8.68 4.43
N GLN A 39 -5.11 -9.62 5.23
CA GLN A 39 -4.64 -11.00 5.20
C GLN A 39 -5.16 -11.67 3.93
N LEU A 40 -4.25 -12.36 3.22
CA LEU A 40 -4.60 -13.12 2.03
C LEU A 40 -5.42 -14.34 2.43
N ASN A 41 -6.43 -14.68 1.62
CA ASN A 41 -7.11 -15.95 1.77
C ASN A 41 -6.28 -17.12 1.20
N ASP A 42 -6.75 -18.34 1.42
CA ASP A 42 -6.06 -19.56 0.98
C ASP A 42 -5.82 -19.63 -0.53
N LEU A 43 -6.65 -19.00 -1.35
CA LEU A 43 -6.45 -18.97 -2.81
C LEU A 43 -5.40 -17.93 -3.20
N GLU A 44 -5.48 -16.73 -2.61
CA GLU A 44 -4.60 -15.60 -2.91
C GLU A 44 -3.15 -15.84 -2.45
N SER A 45 -2.97 -16.49 -1.30
CA SER A 45 -1.64 -16.85 -0.77
C SER A 45 -0.84 -17.81 -1.67
N ARG A 46 -1.50 -18.43 -2.65
CA ARG A 46 -0.89 -19.37 -3.61
C ARG A 46 -0.57 -18.74 -4.96
N TYR A 47 -0.81 -17.44 -5.16
CA TYR A 47 -0.42 -16.79 -6.40
C TYR A 47 1.11 -16.83 -6.62
N PRO A 48 1.56 -17.08 -7.85
CA PRO A 48 2.99 -17.21 -8.14
C PRO A 48 3.70 -15.86 -8.00
N VAL A 49 4.70 -15.81 -7.12
CA VAL A 49 5.59 -14.65 -7.01
C VAL A 49 6.47 -14.61 -8.27
N HIS A 50 6.27 -13.62 -9.13
CA HIS A 50 7.13 -13.39 -10.29
C HIS A 50 8.47 -12.82 -9.78
N LYS A 51 9.57 -13.49 -10.11
CA LYS A 51 10.94 -13.06 -9.79
C LYS A 51 11.47 -12.08 -10.82
#